data_AF-A0A1B9I0V4-F1
#
_entry.id   AF-A0A1B9I0V4-F1
#
_cell.length_a   1.000
_cell.length_b   1.000
_cell.length_c   1.000
_cell.angle_alpha   90.00
_cell.angle_beta   90.00
_cell.angle_gamma   90.00
#
_symmetry.space_group_name_H-M   'P 1'
#
loop_
_entity.id
_entity.type
_entity.pdbx_description
1 polymer ?
#
loop_
_entity_poly.entity_id
_entity_poly.type
_entity_poly.pdbx_seq_one_letter_code
_entity_poly.pdbx_strand_id
1 'polypeptide(L)'
;MVLPKTIYPPSPLDPLLLLPIPENLPISPQSDLDPLLDVIQSHIKHSPFDGKEKIENEEIPITVLTSSIRQITRKSQILLNKSRNGVAESRNKLDLVDEDLRSLEYELTRVRDEIKKCSEYAPAYEEMELPSVEEYLAQAEESALNALPSKDSEEYDHELTIARLEYELKEIEKREIELNQITKERDNLIKIKKEIKMKFDAVDVHLGGFSRSANAVASKLKDVAELPITQISIESPLPTSESITMTST
;
A
#
# COMPACT_ATOMS: atom_id res chain seq x y z
N MET A 1 14.21 -53.30 -24.36
CA MET A 1 13.25 -52.58 -23.50
C MET A 1 12.69 -53.57 -22.50
N VAL A 2 12.90 -53.33 -21.21
CA VAL A 2 12.37 -54.20 -20.15
C VAL A 2 10.90 -53.84 -19.97
N LEU A 3 10.01 -54.78 -20.29
CA LEU A 3 8.58 -54.62 -20.05
C LEU A 3 8.31 -54.72 -18.54
N PRO A 4 7.47 -53.84 -17.96
CA PRO A 4 7.16 -53.88 -16.55
C PRO A 4 6.44 -55.19 -16.19
N LYS A 5 6.79 -55.75 -15.03
CA LYS A 5 6.27 -57.05 -14.55
C LYS A 5 4.81 -56.99 -14.09
N THR A 6 4.28 -55.79 -13.86
CA THR A 6 2.91 -55.57 -13.40
C THR A 6 2.36 -54.32 -14.08
N ILE A 7 1.23 -54.47 -14.77
CA ILE A 7 0.45 -53.37 -15.33
C ILE A 7 -0.62 -53.04 -14.28
N TYR A 8 -0.52 -51.86 -13.66
CA TYR A 8 -1.56 -51.38 -12.77
C TYR A 8 -2.80 -50.97 -13.57
N PRO A 9 -4.01 -51.11 -13.00
CA PRO A 9 -5.21 -50.58 -13.63
C PRO A 9 -5.04 -49.06 -13.84
N PRO A 10 -5.51 -48.52 -14.97
CA PRO A 10 -5.35 -47.11 -15.28
C PRO A 10 -6.03 -46.24 -14.21
N SER A 11 -5.36 -45.16 -13.81
CA SER A 11 -5.86 -44.22 -12.80
C SER A 11 -7.19 -43.63 -13.26
N PRO A 12 -8.21 -43.45 -12.39
CA PRO A 12 -9.45 -42.80 -12.76
C PRO A 12 -9.27 -41.32 -13.20
N LEU A 13 -8.09 -40.75 -12.95
CA LEU A 13 -7.68 -39.41 -13.38
C LEU A 13 -6.71 -39.43 -14.57
N ASP A 14 -6.56 -40.57 -15.26
CA ASP A 14 -5.70 -40.69 -16.43
C ASP A 14 -6.29 -39.84 -17.58
N PRO A 15 -5.58 -38.83 -18.11
CA PRO A 15 -6.08 -37.99 -19.18
C PRO A 15 -6.43 -38.79 -20.45
N LEU A 16 -5.87 -39.99 -20.64
CA LEU A 16 -6.24 -40.88 -21.74
C LEU A 16 -7.60 -41.58 -21.54
N LEU A 17 -8.04 -41.76 -20.29
CA LEU A 17 -9.37 -42.28 -19.95
C LEU A 17 -10.44 -41.20 -19.87
N LEU A 18 -10.02 -39.95 -19.61
CA LEU A 18 -10.89 -38.78 -19.58
C LEU A 18 -11.18 -38.21 -20.97
N LEU A 19 -10.54 -38.74 -22.02
CA LEU A 19 -10.92 -38.42 -23.39
C LEU A 19 -12.36 -38.93 -23.60
N PRO A 20 -13.32 -38.04 -23.93
CA PRO A 20 -14.67 -38.48 -24.25
C PRO A 20 -14.58 -39.46 -25.41
N ILE A 21 -15.05 -40.69 -25.18
CA ILE A 21 -15.21 -41.66 -26.25
C ILE A 21 -16.10 -40.96 -27.30
N PRO A 22 -15.64 -40.80 -28.55
CA PRO A 22 -16.41 -40.07 -29.54
C PRO A 22 -17.80 -40.71 -29.65
N GLU A 23 -18.85 -39.89 -29.55
CA GLU A 23 -20.26 -40.33 -29.51
C GLU A 23 -20.63 -41.27 -30.66
N ASN A 24 -19.94 -41.12 -31.79
CA ASN A 24 -20.06 -42.01 -32.94
C ASN A 24 -18.74 -42.74 -33.16
N LEU A 25 -18.60 -43.93 -32.58
CA LEU A 25 -17.56 -44.85 -33.03
C LEU A 25 -17.80 -45.15 -34.51
N PRO A 26 -16.75 -45.08 -35.35
CA PRO A 26 -16.89 -45.46 -36.74
C PRO A 26 -17.30 -46.95 -36.81
N ILE A 27 -18.31 -47.24 -37.63
CA ILE A 27 -18.85 -48.59 -37.83
C ILE A 27 -17.69 -49.55 -38.12
N SER A 28 -17.53 -50.56 -37.26
CA SER A 28 -16.43 -51.51 -37.36
C SER A 28 -16.52 -52.26 -38.71
N PRO A 29 -15.41 -52.36 -39.47
CA PRO A 29 -15.39 -53.13 -40.72
C PRO A 29 -15.50 -54.65 -40.49
N GLN A 30 -15.58 -55.10 -39.23
CA GLN A 30 -15.72 -56.49 -38.82
C GLN A 30 -16.95 -57.17 -39.43
N SER A 31 -18.06 -56.44 -39.57
CA SER A 31 -19.29 -56.96 -40.18
C SER A 31 -19.12 -57.42 -41.64
N ASP A 32 -18.23 -56.76 -42.39
CA ASP A 32 -17.90 -57.13 -43.78
C ASP A 32 -16.77 -58.18 -43.85
N LEU A 33 -16.03 -58.38 -42.76
CA LEU A 33 -14.87 -59.26 -42.71
C LEU A 33 -15.28 -60.72 -42.57
N ASP A 34 -16.21 -61.02 -41.67
CA ASP A 34 -16.71 -62.37 -41.41
C ASP A 34 -17.25 -63.08 -42.68
N PRO A 35 -18.14 -62.46 -43.49
CA PRO A 35 -18.63 -63.10 -44.72
C PRO A 35 -17.52 -63.29 -45.77
N LEU A 36 -16.55 -62.36 -45.84
CA LEU A 36 -15.40 -62.53 -46.72
C LEU A 36 -14.50 -63.68 -46.27
N LEU A 37 -14.33 -63.84 -44.96
CA LEU A 37 -13.49 -64.88 -44.36
C LEU A 37 -14.09 -66.27 -44.60
N ASP A 38 -15.42 -66.39 -44.51
CA ASP A 38 -16.15 -67.62 -44.87
C ASP A 38 -15.99 -67.97 -46.36
N VAL A 39 -16.07 -66.98 -47.25
CA VAL A 39 -15.86 -67.17 -48.70
C VAL A 39 -14.41 -67.57 -49.03
N ILE A 40 -13.43 -66.99 -48.33
CA ILE A 40 -12.02 -67.38 -48.49
C ILE A 40 -11.81 -68.82 -48.00
N GLN A 41 -12.39 -69.17 -46.85
CA GLN A 41 -12.26 -70.51 -46.29
C GLN A 41 -12.92 -71.59 -47.15
N SER A 42 -14.08 -71.32 -47.75
CA SER A 42 -14.71 -72.25 -48.69
C SER A 42 -13.85 -72.43 -49.95
N HIS A 43 -13.28 -71.34 -50.48
CA HIS A 43 -12.42 -71.37 -51.66
C HIS A 43 -11.06 -72.08 -51.40
N ILE A 44 -10.55 -72.05 -50.15
CA ILE A 44 -9.35 -72.81 -49.75
C ILE A 44 -9.66 -74.30 -49.57
N LYS A 45 -10.84 -74.65 -49.04
CA LYS A 45 -11.29 -76.04 -48.82
C LYS A 45 -11.65 -76.76 -50.12
N HIS A 46 -11.94 -76.06 -51.21
CA HIS A 46 -12.27 -76.61 -52.53
C HIS A 46 -11.09 -76.60 -53.52
N SER A 47 -9.87 -76.45 -53.03
CA SER A 47 -8.65 -76.41 -53.84
C SER A 47 -8.51 -77.63 -54.78
N PRO A 48 -7.98 -77.48 -56.01
CA PRO A 48 -8.08 -78.47 -57.10
C PRO A 48 -7.21 -79.74 -56.93
N PHE A 49 -6.67 -79.99 -55.74
CA PHE A 49 -5.72 -81.10 -55.53
C PHE A 49 -6.41 -82.46 -55.35
N ASP A 50 -7.73 -82.50 -55.15
CA ASP A 50 -8.48 -83.76 -55.09
C ASP A 50 -9.25 -83.95 -56.39
N GLY A 51 -8.65 -84.72 -57.31
CA GLY A 51 -9.04 -84.81 -58.72
C GLY A 51 -10.36 -85.53 -58.98
N LYS A 52 -11.50 -84.95 -58.57
CA LYS A 52 -12.83 -85.43 -58.97
C LYS A 52 -13.80 -84.27 -59.24
N GLU A 53 -14.27 -84.29 -60.49
CA GLU A 53 -15.52 -83.71 -61.01
C GLU A 53 -15.74 -82.20 -60.87
N LYS A 54 -15.79 -81.55 -62.05
CA LYS A 54 -16.29 -80.18 -62.25
C LYS A 54 -17.76 -80.14 -61.85
N ILE A 55 -18.06 -79.75 -60.62
CA ILE A 55 -19.41 -79.36 -60.22
C ILE A 55 -19.58 -77.90 -60.65
N GLU A 56 -20.66 -77.62 -61.38
CA GLU A 56 -21.12 -76.29 -61.82
C GLU A 56 -21.56 -75.40 -60.64
N ASN A 57 -20.76 -75.33 -59.58
CA ASN A 57 -20.95 -74.35 -58.52
C ASN A 57 -20.22 -73.08 -58.95
N GLU A 58 -20.90 -71.94 -58.85
CA GLU A 58 -20.37 -70.60 -59.12
C GLU A 58 -19.14 -70.31 -58.23
N GLU A 59 -17.95 -70.78 -58.64
CA GLU A 59 -16.70 -70.41 -58.01
C GLU A 59 -16.49 -68.91 -58.22
N ILE A 60 -16.60 -68.15 -57.13
CA ILE A 60 -16.37 -66.71 -57.15
C ILE A 60 -14.94 -66.48 -57.62
N PRO A 61 -14.72 -65.77 -58.75
CA PRO A 61 -13.38 -65.62 -59.29
C PRO A 61 -12.48 -64.86 -58.31
N ILE A 62 -11.21 -65.27 -58.24
CA ILE A 62 -10.18 -64.69 -57.34
C ILE A 62 -10.07 -63.16 -57.51
N THR A 63 -10.38 -62.63 -58.70
CA THR A 63 -10.42 -61.18 -58.98
C THR A 63 -11.50 -60.44 -58.19
N VAL A 64 -12.67 -61.06 -57.96
CA VAL A 64 -13.76 -60.50 -57.14
C VAL A 64 -13.39 -60.56 -55.66
N LEU A 65 -12.76 -61.64 -55.23
CA LEU A 65 -12.28 -61.80 -53.86
C LEU A 65 -11.19 -60.78 -53.50
N THR A 66 -10.22 -60.58 -54.39
CA THR A 66 -9.15 -59.57 -54.21
C THR A 66 -9.69 -58.14 -54.26
N SER A 67 -10.72 -57.87 -55.07
CA SER A 67 -11.45 -56.59 -55.06
C SER A 67 -12.12 -56.32 -53.69
N SER A 68 -12.78 -57.35 -53.14
CA SER A 68 -13.43 -57.28 -51.82
C SER A 68 -12.43 -57.01 -50.68
N ILE A 69 -11.28 -57.70 -50.69
CA ILE A 69 -10.16 -57.45 -49.74
C ILE A 69 -9.67 -56.00 -49.84
N ARG A 70 -9.48 -55.48 -51.06
CA ARG A 70 -9.05 -54.08 -51.27
C ARG A 70 -10.09 -53.09 -50.76
N GLN A 71 -11.39 -53.38 -50.96
CA GLN A 71 -12.47 -52.55 -50.48
C GLN A 71 -12.51 -52.47 -48.95
N ILE A 72 -12.39 -53.61 -48.25
CA ILE A 72 -12.31 -53.65 -46.78
C ILE A 72 -11.06 -52.93 -46.28
N THR A 73 -9.91 -53.13 -46.93
CA THR A 73 -8.66 -52.43 -46.58
C THR A 73 -8.81 -50.91 -46.71
N ARG A 74 -9.45 -50.43 -47.78
CA ARG A 74 -9.73 -49.00 -47.99
C ARG A 74 -10.71 -48.47 -46.93
N LYS A 75 -11.77 -49.21 -46.61
CA LYS A 75 -12.70 -48.85 -45.52
C LYS A 75 -11.98 -48.74 -44.18
N SER A 76 -11.09 -49.69 -43.86
CA SER A 76 -10.27 -49.66 -42.65
C SER A 76 -9.32 -48.46 -42.60
N GLN A 77 -8.69 -48.10 -43.71
CA GLN A 77 -7.81 -46.92 -43.78
C GLN A 77 -8.60 -45.61 -43.61
N ILE A 78 -9.78 -45.51 -44.22
CA ILE A 78 -10.69 -44.36 -44.05
C ILE A 78 -11.11 -44.24 -42.59
N LEU A 79 -11.46 -45.35 -41.94
CA LEU A 79 -11.81 -45.39 -40.52
C LEU A 79 -10.65 -44.93 -39.64
N LEU A 80 -9.44 -45.45 -39.88
CA LEU A 80 -8.25 -45.07 -39.12
C LEU A 80 -7.97 -43.57 -39.25
N ASN A 81 -8.03 -43.03 -40.47
CA ASN A 81 -7.83 -41.61 -40.71
C ASN A 81 -8.91 -40.76 -40.02
N LYS A 82 -10.18 -41.19 -40.06
CA LYS A 82 -11.28 -40.52 -39.35
C LYS A 82 -11.05 -40.54 -37.84
N SER A 83 -10.63 -41.67 -37.28
CA SER A 83 -10.29 -41.79 -35.86
C SER A 83 -9.12 -40.87 -35.48
N ARG A 84 -8.07 -40.82 -36.30
CA ARG A 84 -6.91 -39.96 -36.07
C ARG A 84 -7.30 -38.48 -36.06
N ASN A 85 -8.15 -38.06 -37.01
CA ASN A 85 -8.67 -36.70 -37.06
C ASN A 85 -9.55 -36.38 -35.84
N GLY A 86 -10.44 -37.29 -35.45
CA GLY A 86 -11.28 -37.10 -34.27
C GLY A 86 -10.48 -36.96 -32.96
N VAL A 87 -9.41 -37.73 -32.81
CA VAL A 87 -8.48 -37.59 -31.68
C VAL A 87 -7.75 -36.25 -31.72
N ALA A 88 -7.29 -35.82 -32.90
CA ALA A 88 -6.62 -34.53 -33.07
C ALA A 88 -7.55 -33.35 -32.74
N GLU A 89 -8.80 -33.39 -33.22
CA GLU A 89 -9.82 -32.39 -32.90
C GLU A 89 -10.15 -32.35 -31.40
N SER A 90 -10.30 -33.51 -30.77
CA SER A 90 -10.59 -33.60 -29.33
C SER A 90 -9.43 -33.08 -28.50
N ARG A 91 -8.18 -33.38 -28.89
CA ARG A 91 -6.98 -32.82 -28.27
C ARG A 91 -6.94 -31.30 -28.40
N ASN A 92 -7.19 -30.77 -29.58
CA ASN A 92 -7.21 -29.32 -29.78
C ASN A 92 -8.29 -28.64 -28.91
N LYS A 93 -9.46 -29.26 -28.75
CA LYS A 93 -10.51 -28.76 -27.85
C LYS A 93 -10.05 -28.75 -26.39
N LEU A 94 -9.36 -29.80 -25.95
CA LEU A 94 -8.79 -29.86 -24.60
C LEU A 94 -7.74 -28.75 -24.40
N ASP A 95 -6.83 -28.58 -25.37
CA ASP A 95 -5.78 -27.56 -25.32
C ASP A 95 -6.37 -26.14 -25.20
N LEU A 96 -7.49 -25.85 -25.90
CA LEU A 96 -8.21 -24.58 -25.79
C LEU A 96 -8.82 -24.37 -24.39
N VAL A 97 -9.44 -25.41 -23.83
CA VAL A 97 -10.01 -25.34 -22.47
C VAL A 97 -8.91 -25.16 -21.42
N ASP A 98 -7.76 -25.81 -21.60
CA ASP A 98 -6.60 -25.64 -20.72
C ASP A 98 -6.02 -24.22 -20.79
N GLU A 99 -6.04 -23.58 -21.96
CA GLU A 99 -5.65 -22.18 -22.12
C GLU A 99 -6.60 -21.24 -21.36
N ASP A 100 -7.92 -21.42 -21.53
CA ASP A 100 -8.95 -20.66 -20.83
C ASP A 100 -8.83 -20.83 -19.30
N LEU A 101 -8.60 -22.06 -18.84
CA LEU A 101 -8.43 -22.36 -17.41
C LEU A 101 -7.22 -21.63 -16.83
N ARG A 102 -6.07 -21.64 -17.52
CA ARG A 102 -4.88 -20.89 -17.07
C ARG A 102 -5.11 -19.39 -17.03
N SER A 103 -5.85 -18.84 -17.99
CA SER A 103 -6.23 -17.43 -17.98
C SER A 103 -7.07 -17.08 -16.74
N LEU A 104 -8.06 -17.91 -16.41
CA LEU A 104 -8.89 -17.73 -15.22
C LEU A 104 -8.10 -17.90 -13.91
N GLU A 105 -7.20 -18.87 -13.83
CA GLU A 105 -6.34 -19.06 -12.65
C GLU A 105 -5.42 -17.85 -12.40
N TYR A 106 -4.92 -17.25 -13.49
CA TYR A 106 -4.13 -16.03 -13.42
C TYR A 106 -4.97 -14.86 -12.88
N GLU A 107 -6.16 -14.61 -13.44
CA GLU A 107 -7.02 -13.52 -12.98
C GLU A 107 -7.47 -13.72 -11.53
N LEU A 108 -7.81 -14.96 -11.15
CA LEU A 108 -8.14 -15.30 -9.76
C LEU A 108 -6.97 -15.00 -8.81
N THR A 109 -5.74 -15.33 -9.20
CA THR A 109 -4.55 -15.04 -8.39
C THR A 109 -4.32 -13.53 -8.29
N ARG A 110 -4.42 -12.82 -9.42
CA ARG A 110 -4.30 -11.36 -9.49
C ARG A 110 -5.30 -10.67 -8.57
N VAL A 111 -6.58 -11.05 -8.65
CA VAL A 111 -7.64 -10.48 -7.80
C VAL A 111 -7.39 -10.80 -6.33
N ARG A 112 -6.94 -12.01 -5.99
CA ARG A 112 -6.57 -12.34 -4.60
C ARG A 112 -5.42 -11.49 -4.08
N ASP A 113 -4.40 -11.24 -4.90
CA ASP A 113 -3.27 -10.41 -4.52
C ASP A 113 -3.69 -8.94 -4.37
N GLU A 114 -4.63 -8.47 -5.18
CA GLU A 114 -5.22 -7.13 -5.05
C GLU A 114 -6.07 -7.00 -3.79
N ILE A 115 -6.90 -8.01 -3.48
CA ILE A 115 -7.66 -8.08 -2.22
C ILE A 115 -6.72 -8.03 -1.01
N LYS A 116 -5.60 -8.77 -1.04
CA LYS A 116 -4.60 -8.72 0.04
C LYS A 116 -4.03 -7.31 0.22
N LYS A 117 -3.64 -6.66 -0.87
CA LYS A 117 -3.15 -5.26 -0.83
C LYS A 117 -4.18 -4.31 -0.25
N CYS A 118 -5.45 -4.46 -0.64
CA CYS A 118 -6.55 -3.66 -0.09
C CYS A 118 -6.82 -3.99 1.38
N SER A 119 -6.66 -5.23 1.81
CA SER A 119 -6.84 -5.63 3.22
C SER A 119 -5.69 -5.18 4.13
N GLU A 120 -4.49 -5.00 3.57
CA GLU A 120 -3.33 -4.45 4.27
C GLU A 120 -3.36 -2.91 4.34
N TYR A 121 -4.37 -2.28 3.75
CA TYR A 121 -4.54 -0.83 3.86
C TYR A 121 -4.88 -0.45 5.31
N ALA A 122 -3.86 0.03 6.03
CA ALA A 122 -4.02 0.70 7.31
C ALA A 122 -4.24 2.20 7.06
N PRO A 123 -5.40 2.77 7.45
CA PRO A 123 -5.62 4.20 7.35
C PRO A 123 -4.66 4.97 8.27
N ALA A 124 -4.11 6.09 7.78
CA ALA A 124 -3.15 6.89 8.55
C ALA A 124 -3.72 7.42 9.89
N TYR A 125 -5.05 7.53 10.02
CA TYR A 125 -5.68 7.98 11.26
C TYR A 125 -5.61 6.97 12.40
N GLU A 126 -5.36 5.70 12.12
CA GLU A 126 -5.24 4.66 13.15
C GLU A 126 -3.95 4.81 13.95
N GLU A 127 -2.90 5.38 13.35
CA GLU A 127 -1.63 5.70 14.01
C GLU A 127 -1.65 7.06 14.73
N MET A 128 -2.67 7.90 14.52
CA MET A 128 -2.74 9.24 15.11
C MET A 128 -3.25 9.19 16.56
N GLU A 129 -2.62 9.98 17.44
CA GLU A 129 -3.07 10.17 18.82
C GLU A 129 -4.35 11.02 18.84
N LEU A 130 -5.50 10.36 18.74
CA LEU A 130 -6.82 10.98 18.82
C LEU A 130 -7.37 10.98 20.24
N PRO A 131 -8.11 12.02 20.67
CA PRO A 131 -8.86 12.02 21.93
C PRO A 131 -9.79 10.81 22.00
N SER A 132 -9.94 10.19 23.17
CA SER A 132 -10.84 9.05 23.33
C SER A 132 -12.29 9.42 22.98
N VAL A 133 -13.12 8.43 22.65
CA VAL A 133 -14.53 8.68 22.30
C VAL A 133 -15.27 9.39 23.43
N GLU A 134 -14.99 9.04 24.67
CA GLU A 134 -15.62 9.65 25.85
C GLU A 134 -15.22 11.12 26.02
N GLU A 135 -13.93 11.43 25.84
CA GLU A 135 -13.43 12.82 25.90
C GLU A 135 -14.03 13.67 24.79
N TYR A 136 -14.08 13.14 23.56
CA TYR A 136 -14.71 13.82 22.43
C TYR A 136 -16.18 14.11 22.71
N LEU A 137 -16.97 13.11 23.14
CA LEU A 137 -18.39 13.30 23.42
C LEU A 137 -18.66 14.32 24.54
N ALA A 138 -17.71 14.51 25.46
CA ALA A 138 -17.82 15.49 26.55
C ALA A 138 -17.44 16.92 26.12
N GLN A 139 -16.55 17.08 25.13
CA GLN A 139 -15.98 18.37 24.73
C GLN A 139 -16.50 18.89 23.39
N ALA A 140 -17.08 18.01 22.56
CA ALA A 140 -17.61 18.36 21.26
C ALA A 140 -18.81 19.33 21.37
N GLU A 141 -18.95 20.18 20.36
CA GLU A 141 -20.10 21.07 20.25
C GLU A 141 -21.39 20.28 20.00
N GLU A 142 -22.50 20.75 20.57
CA GLU A 142 -23.82 20.13 20.41
C GLU A 142 -24.27 20.12 18.93
N SER A 143 -23.79 21.07 18.12
CA SER A 143 -24.01 21.12 16.67
C SER A 143 -23.40 19.91 15.95
N ALA A 144 -22.17 19.52 16.33
CA ALA A 144 -21.47 18.38 15.77
C ALA A 144 -22.11 17.08 16.23
N LEU A 145 -22.48 16.98 17.52
CA LEU A 145 -23.14 15.78 18.07
C LEU A 145 -24.51 15.51 17.43
N ASN A 146 -25.27 16.56 17.10
CA ASN A 146 -26.56 16.44 16.43
C ASN A 146 -26.45 16.05 14.95
N ALA A 147 -25.28 16.22 14.33
CA ALA A 147 -25.04 15.81 12.95
C ALA A 147 -24.73 14.31 12.84
N LEU A 148 -24.40 13.64 13.95
CA LEU A 148 -24.16 12.20 13.94
C LEU A 148 -25.46 11.42 13.69
N PRO A 149 -25.36 10.25 13.04
CA PRO A 149 -26.49 9.40 12.76
C PRO A 149 -26.87 8.64 14.05
N SER A 150 -27.96 7.87 14.00
CA SER A 150 -28.37 7.05 15.15
C SER A 150 -27.26 6.06 15.52
N LYS A 151 -27.08 5.80 16.83
CA LYS A 151 -26.10 4.83 17.36
C LYS A 151 -26.30 3.41 16.84
N ASP A 152 -27.50 3.07 16.40
CA ASP A 152 -27.84 1.75 15.86
C ASP A 152 -27.53 1.62 14.35
N SER A 153 -27.05 2.69 13.70
CA SER A 153 -26.68 2.67 12.28
C SER A 153 -25.30 2.06 12.08
N GLU A 154 -25.12 1.26 11.03
CA GLU A 154 -23.80 0.73 10.63
C GLU A 154 -22.80 1.84 10.26
N GLU A 155 -23.31 3.03 9.90
CA GLU A 155 -22.50 4.19 9.53
C GLU A 155 -22.00 5.00 10.75
N TYR A 156 -22.53 4.72 11.94
CA TYR A 156 -22.26 5.52 13.15
C TYR A 156 -20.78 5.57 13.52
N ASP A 157 -20.09 4.43 13.54
CA ASP A 157 -18.68 4.36 13.95
C ASP A 157 -17.77 5.12 12.97
N HIS A 158 -18.08 5.05 11.68
CA HIS A 158 -17.33 5.76 10.65
C HIS A 158 -17.55 7.27 10.75
N GLU A 159 -18.80 7.71 10.86
CA GLU A 159 -19.13 9.14 11.00
C GLU A 159 -18.60 9.73 12.32
N LEU A 160 -18.62 8.96 13.41
CA LEU A 160 -18.01 9.35 14.68
C LEU A 160 -16.49 9.54 14.53
N THR A 161 -15.82 8.67 13.77
CA THR A 161 -14.37 8.79 13.53
C THR A 161 -14.05 10.05 12.71
N ILE A 162 -14.86 10.35 11.69
CA ILE A 162 -14.74 11.60 10.92
C ILE A 162 -14.94 12.82 11.83
N ALA A 163 -16.01 12.83 12.63
CA ALA A 163 -16.32 13.96 13.50
C ALA A 163 -15.23 14.20 14.56
N ARG A 164 -14.58 13.14 15.05
CA ARG A 164 -13.39 13.21 15.92
C ARG A 164 -12.19 13.83 15.21
N LEU A 165 -11.92 13.42 13.97
CA LEU A 165 -10.82 13.97 13.16
C LEU A 165 -11.02 15.46 12.85
N GLU A 166 -12.24 15.85 12.49
CA GLU A 166 -12.58 17.26 12.23
C GLU A 166 -12.43 18.13 13.48
N TYR A 167 -12.76 17.59 14.66
CA TYR A 167 -12.55 18.29 15.92
C TYR A 167 -11.08 18.51 16.24
N GLU A 168 -10.24 17.48 16.11
CA GLU A 168 -8.81 17.63 16.36
C GLU A 168 -8.16 18.60 15.37
N LEU A 169 -8.59 18.58 14.11
CA LEU A 169 -8.14 19.54 13.10
C LEU A 169 -8.45 20.98 13.54
N LYS A 170 -9.69 21.26 13.96
CA LYS A 170 -10.09 22.60 14.45
C LYS A 170 -9.28 23.03 15.68
N GLU A 171 -9.01 22.09 16.59
CA GLU A 171 -8.21 22.34 17.77
C GLU A 171 -6.74 22.63 17.43
N ILE A 172 -6.16 21.90 16.47
CA ILE A 172 -4.80 22.17 15.96
C ILE A 172 -4.76 23.57 15.33
N GLU A 173 -5.70 23.91 14.45
CA GLU A 173 -5.75 25.23 13.81
C GLU A 173 -5.85 26.36 14.84
N LYS A 174 -6.69 26.19 15.87
CA LYS A 174 -6.81 27.14 16.97
C LYS A 174 -5.49 27.30 17.74
N ARG A 175 -4.84 26.19 18.10
CA ARG A 175 -3.53 26.21 18.80
C ARG A 175 -2.44 26.84 17.94
N GLU A 176 -2.45 26.63 16.63
CA GLU A 176 -1.51 27.26 15.71
C GLU A 176 -1.69 28.79 15.66
N ILE A 177 -2.95 29.27 15.64
CA ILE A 177 -3.24 30.70 15.71
C ILE A 177 -2.74 31.29 17.04
N GLU A 178 -2.99 30.62 18.16
CA GLU A 178 -2.53 31.04 19.48
C GLU A 178 -0.99 31.06 19.57
N LEU A 179 -0.31 30.02 19.09
CA LEU A 179 1.16 29.96 19.04
C LEU A 179 1.76 31.08 18.18
N ASN A 180 1.13 31.37 17.04
CA ASN A 180 1.54 32.47 16.17
C ASN A 180 1.37 33.83 16.87
N GLN A 181 0.28 34.01 17.62
CA GLN A 181 0.02 35.24 18.37
C GLN A 181 1.03 35.42 19.52
N ILE A 182 1.23 34.38 20.35
CA ILE A 182 2.21 34.39 21.44
C ILE A 182 3.63 34.62 20.90
N THR A 183 3.95 34.04 19.74
CA THR A 183 5.24 34.26 19.08
C THR A 183 5.44 35.72 18.68
N LYS A 184 4.43 36.35 18.09
CA LYS A 184 4.50 37.79 17.75
C LYS A 184 4.65 38.65 19.00
N GLU A 185 3.92 38.35 20.07
CA GLU A 185 4.00 39.06 21.34
C GLU A 185 5.38 38.93 21.99
N ARG A 186 5.93 37.71 22.05
CA ARG A 186 7.31 37.43 22.48
C ARG A 186 8.31 38.28 21.71
N ASP A 187 8.23 38.29 20.38
CA ASP A 187 9.18 39.04 19.54
C ASP A 187 9.06 40.55 19.76
N ASN A 188 7.85 41.06 19.98
CA ASN A 188 7.61 42.45 20.35
C ASN A 188 8.21 42.79 21.72
N LEU A 189 8.01 41.92 22.74
CA LEU A 189 8.61 42.11 24.06
C LEU A 189 10.14 42.07 24.01
N ILE A 190 10.74 41.21 23.18
CA ILE A 190 12.19 41.16 22.98
C ILE A 190 12.69 42.49 22.39
N LYS A 191 11.99 43.06 21.41
CA LYS A 191 12.33 44.36 20.82
C LYS A 191 12.24 45.48 21.85
N ILE A 192 11.15 45.55 22.60
CA ILE A 192 10.95 46.55 23.67
C ILE A 192 12.03 46.41 24.74
N LYS A 193 12.33 45.19 25.18
CA LYS A 193 13.42 44.92 26.16
C LYS A 193 14.77 45.42 25.64
N LYS A 194 15.07 45.21 24.36
CA LYS A 194 16.31 45.71 23.74
C LYS A 194 16.35 47.23 23.71
N GLU A 195 15.25 47.89 23.38
CA GLU A 195 15.16 49.36 23.38
C GLU A 195 15.29 49.95 24.79
N ILE A 196 14.62 49.36 25.79
CA ILE A 196 14.76 49.78 27.20
C ILE A 196 16.21 49.63 27.65
N LYS A 197 16.87 48.51 27.31
CA LYS A 197 18.28 48.31 27.63
C LYS A 197 19.15 49.42 27.02
N MET A 198 18.95 49.75 25.74
CA MET A 198 19.72 50.84 25.10
C MET A 198 19.49 52.19 25.77
N LYS A 199 18.25 52.51 26.17
CA LYS A 199 17.94 53.75 26.90
C LYS A 199 18.56 53.75 28.30
N PHE A 200 18.53 52.61 29.00
CA PHE A 200 19.16 52.46 30.31
C PHE A 200 20.68 52.64 30.24
N ASP A 201 21.34 51.96 29.30
CA ASP A 201 22.78 52.10 29.04
C ASP A 201 23.15 53.57 28.74
N ALA A 202 22.30 54.30 28.00
CA ALA A 202 22.51 55.72 27.73
C ALA A 202 22.39 56.59 29.00
N VAL A 203 21.38 56.33 29.84
CA VAL A 203 21.21 57.04 31.13
C VAL A 203 22.40 56.79 32.05
N ASP A 204 22.92 55.57 32.12
CA ASP A 204 24.12 55.24 32.90
C ASP A 204 25.34 56.05 32.46
N VAL A 205 25.55 56.21 31.15
CA VAL A 205 26.61 57.06 30.59
C VAL A 205 26.42 58.53 31.00
N HIS A 206 25.20 59.05 30.86
CA HIS A 206 24.89 60.43 31.25
C HIS A 206 25.09 60.67 32.76
N LEU A 207 24.67 59.73 33.60
CA LEU A 207 24.83 59.81 35.06
C LEU A 207 26.31 59.76 35.46
N GLY A 208 27.10 58.89 34.82
CA GLY A 208 28.54 58.84 34.98
C GLY A 208 29.22 60.16 34.57
N GLY A 209 28.76 60.79 33.50
CA GLY A 209 29.22 62.13 33.08
C GLY A 209 28.83 63.23 34.08
N PHE A 210 27.57 63.25 34.52
CA PHE A 210 27.08 64.21 35.52
C PHE A 210 27.85 64.11 36.84
N SER A 211 28.08 62.90 37.36
CA SER A 211 28.83 62.67 38.60
C SER A 211 30.25 63.23 38.52
N ARG A 212 30.95 63.03 37.39
CA ARG A 212 32.29 63.63 37.16
C ARG A 212 32.23 65.15 37.15
N SER A 213 31.27 65.73 36.43
CA SER A 213 31.10 67.19 36.37
C SER A 213 30.73 67.80 37.71
N ALA A 214 29.82 67.17 38.46
CA ALA A 214 29.41 67.59 39.80
C ALA A 214 30.59 67.53 40.79
N ASN A 215 31.38 66.46 40.76
CA ASN A 215 32.60 66.34 41.56
C ASN A 215 33.65 67.41 41.19
N ALA A 216 33.80 67.73 39.90
CA ALA A 216 34.68 68.80 39.45
C ALA A 216 34.22 70.18 39.96
N VAL A 217 32.92 70.49 39.85
CA VAL A 217 32.34 71.75 40.38
C VAL A 217 32.46 71.82 41.90
N ALA A 218 32.16 70.73 42.62
CA ALA A 218 32.30 70.67 44.07
C ALA A 218 33.75 70.91 44.52
N SER A 219 34.73 70.33 43.81
CA SER A 219 36.15 70.62 44.04
C SER A 219 36.46 72.10 43.82
N LYS A 220 35.98 72.69 42.72
CA LYS A 220 36.21 74.12 42.44
C LYS A 220 35.53 75.05 43.44
N LEU A 221 34.33 74.71 43.91
CA LEU A 221 33.63 75.47 44.95
C LEU A 221 34.36 75.38 46.29
N LYS A 222 34.92 74.22 46.63
CA LYS A 222 35.77 74.06 47.82
C LYS A 222 37.02 74.93 47.72
N ASP A 223 37.68 74.93 46.55
CA ASP A 223 38.85 75.79 46.29
C ASP A 223 38.50 77.29 46.43
N VAL A 224 37.28 77.71 46.04
CA VAL A 224 36.81 79.10 46.17
C VAL A 224 36.38 79.44 47.60
N ALA A 225 35.80 78.49 48.34
CA ALA A 225 35.38 78.68 49.73
C ALA A 225 36.55 78.70 50.73
N GLU A 226 37.70 78.13 50.38
CA GLU A 226 38.93 78.13 51.19
C GLU A 226 39.80 79.39 50.97
N LEU A 227 39.33 80.40 50.22
CA LEU A 227 40.04 81.68 50.06
C LEU A 227 39.81 82.63 51.25
N PRO A 228 40.87 83.19 51.89
CA PRO A 228 40.74 84.17 52.95
C PRO A 228 40.31 85.54 52.40
N ILE A 229 39.35 86.17 53.10
CA ILE A 229 38.92 87.56 52.91
C ILE A 229 40.13 88.52 53.09
N THR A 230 40.38 89.34 52.06
CA THR A 230 41.18 90.58 51.97
C THR A 230 42.08 90.96 53.17
N GLN A 231 43.40 91.03 52.95
CA GLN A 231 44.31 91.85 53.76
C GLN A 231 44.60 93.19 53.06
N ILE A 232 44.04 94.28 53.61
CA ILE A 232 44.59 95.64 53.46
C ILE A 232 45.33 95.92 54.77
N SER A 233 46.66 95.99 54.72
CA SER A 233 47.51 96.34 55.87
C SER A 233 47.60 97.86 56.01
N ILE A 234 47.15 98.37 57.16
CA ILE A 234 47.63 99.64 57.75
C ILE A 234 48.12 99.30 59.16
N GLU A 235 49.32 99.79 59.48
CA GLU A 235 50.17 99.38 60.58
C GLU A 235 50.05 100.31 61.81
N SER A 236 49.86 99.68 62.98
CA SER A 236 50.25 100.09 64.36
C SER A 236 49.51 101.23 65.10
N PRO A 237 49.61 101.35 66.45
CA PRO A 237 50.19 100.45 67.47
C PRO A 237 49.26 100.10 68.67
N LEU A 238 49.67 99.07 69.41
CA LEU A 238 49.28 98.65 70.78
C LEU A 238 49.48 99.83 71.79
N PRO A 239 48.86 99.91 73.01
CA PRO A 239 48.68 98.74 73.87
C PRO A 239 47.58 98.71 74.97
N THR A 240 47.68 97.60 75.74
CA THR A 240 47.30 97.36 77.15
C THR A 240 45.88 96.89 77.50
N SER A 241 45.86 95.68 78.09
CA SER A 241 45.08 95.16 79.24
C SER A 241 43.64 95.65 79.44
N GLU A 242 42.64 94.80 79.60
CA GLU A 242 42.42 94.03 80.84
C GLU A 242 41.42 92.87 80.63
N SER A 243 41.55 91.89 81.51
CA SER A 243 40.59 90.84 81.88
C SER A 243 39.11 91.22 81.82
N ILE A 244 38.24 90.27 81.46
CA ILE A 244 37.08 89.84 82.28
C ILE A 244 36.46 88.55 81.72
N THR A 245 36.08 87.72 82.68
CA THR A 245 35.45 86.39 82.70
C THR A 245 33.97 86.32 82.30
N MET A 246 33.54 85.13 81.84
CA MET A 246 32.18 84.51 81.93
C MET A 246 31.05 85.22 81.13
N THR A 247 30.14 84.57 80.41
CA THR A 247 29.19 83.46 80.71
C THR A 247 28.64 82.93 79.36
N SER A 248 28.52 81.61 79.12
CA SER A 248 27.28 80.83 79.27
C SER A 248 26.00 81.50 78.74
N THR A 249 25.54 81.11 77.55
CA THR A 249 24.32 80.30 77.29
C THR A 249 24.18 80.05 75.80
#